data_AF-A0A9E2U0A8-F1
#
_entry.id   AF-A0A9E2U0A8-F1
#
_cell.length_a   1.000
_cell.length_b   1.000
_cell.length_c   1.000
_cell.angle_alpha   90.00
_cell.angle_beta   90.00
_cell.angle_gamma   90.00
#
_symmetry.space_group_name_H-M   'P 1'
#
loop_
_entity.id
_entity.type
_entity.pdbx_description
1 polymer ?
#
loop_
_entity_poly.entity_id
_entity_poly.type
_entity_poly.pdbx_seq_one_letter_code
_entity_poly.pdbx_strand_id
1 'polypeptide(L)' 'MEVGFQGGQVVGAFVTRASADDLERALHSDGPRVVVLDTEEGPYHVVVPEVAYLRRFSRAARVGFTAA' A
#
# COMPACT_ATOMS: atom_id res chain seq x y z
N MET A 1 -1.15 1.33 -4.36
CA MET A 1 0.06 0.55 -4.05
C MET A 1 -0.21 -0.91 -4.35
N GLU A 2 0.83 -1.71 -4.49
CA GLU A 2 0.72 -3.17 -4.63
C GLU A 2 1.57 -3.85 -3.55
N VAL A 3 0.96 -4.82 -2.88
CA VAL A 3 1.57 -5.62 -1.82
C VAL A 3 1.54 -7.07 -2.28
N GLY A 4 2.71 -7.69 -2.40
CA GLY A 4 2.85 -9.12 -2.62
C GLY A 4 3.07 -9.83 -1.30
N PHE A 5 2.36 -10.93 -1.08
CA PHE A 5 2.47 -11.74 0.13
C PHE A 5 3.32 -12.99 -0.09
N GLN A 6 3.88 -13.52 0.99
CA GLN A 6 4.41 -14.87 1.02
C GLN A 6 3.29 -15.85 0.62
N GLY A 7 3.58 -16.77 -0.30
CA GLY A 7 2.57 -17.65 -0.90
C GLY A 7 2.00 -17.15 -2.24
N GLY A 8 2.42 -15.99 -2.74
CA GLY A 8 2.20 -15.56 -4.12
C GLY A 8 0.92 -14.76 -4.37
N GLN A 9 0.11 -14.50 -3.34
CA GLN A 9 -1.02 -13.57 -3.44
C GLN A 9 -0.52 -12.14 -3.63
N VAL A 10 -1.21 -11.37 -4.48
CA VAL A 10 -0.92 -9.96 -4.73
C VAL A 10 -2.19 -9.14 -4.53
N VAL A 11 -2.09 -8.04 -3.79
CA VAL A 11 -3.20 -7.12 -3.54
C VAL A 11 -2.81 -5.72 -4.00
N GLY A 12 -3.60 -5.17 -4.92
CA GLY A 12 -3.52 -3.78 -5.34
C GLY A 12 -4.63 -2.96 -4.69
N ALA A 13 -4.30 -1.83 -4.07
CA ALA A 13 -5.29 -0.94 -3.46
C ALA A 13 -4.91 0.54 -3.60
N PHE A 14 -5.92 1.41 -3.69
CA PHE A 14 -5.72 2.85 -3.49
C PHE A 14 -5.72 3.14 -2.00
N VAL A 15 -4.61 3.67 -1.50
CA VAL A 15 -4.43 3.99 -0.09
C VAL A 15 -4.05 5.45 0.09
N THR A 16 -4.24 5.96 1.30
CA THR A 16 -3.70 7.26 1.67
C THR A 16 -2.16 7.25 1.67
N ARG A 17 -1.57 8.44 1.48
CA ARG A 17 -0.11 8.59 1.59
C ARG A 17 0.40 8.20 2.97
N ALA A 18 -0.34 8.56 4.03
CA ALA A 18 0.03 8.25 5.41
C ALA A 18 0.10 6.73 5.62
N SER A 19 -0.92 5.97 5.21
CA SER A 19 -0.93 4.51 5.33
C SER A 19 0.19 3.84 4.53
N ALA A 20 0.55 4.38 3.36
CA ALA A 20 1.68 3.87 2.59
C ALA A 20 3.01 4.08 3.32
N ASP A 21 3.21 5.26 3.91
CA ASP A 21 4.42 5.59 4.66
C ASP A 21 4.48 4.79 5.99
N ASP A 22 3.34 4.51 6.63
CA ASP A 22 3.23 3.61 7.79
C ASP A 22 3.68 2.18 7.46
N LEU A 23 3.23 1.64 6.31
CA LEU A 23 3.65 0.30 5.88
C LEU A 23 5.13 0.24 5.57
N GLU A 24 5.69 1.25 4.90
CA GLU A 24 7.13 1.33 4.64
C GLU A 24 7.93 1.36 5.94
N ARG A 25 7.54 2.19 6.92
CA ARG A 25 8.19 2.22 8.23
C ARG A 25 8.12 0.88 8.93
N ALA A 26 6.93 0.27 8.90
CA ALA A 26 6.74 -1.05 9.45
C ALA A 26 7.71 -2.02 8.78
N LEU A 27 7.79 -2.10 7.45
CA LEU A 27 8.71 -2.99 6.70
C LEU A 27 10.17 -2.97 7.20
N HIS A 28 10.65 -1.86 7.76
CA HIS A 28 12.02 -1.72 8.27
C HIS A 28 12.17 -1.89 9.80
N SER A 29 11.08 -2.15 10.52
CA SER A 29 11.10 -2.44 11.96
C SER A 29 11.30 -3.92 12.23
N ASP A 30 11.87 -4.27 13.38
CA ASP A 30 11.91 -5.66 13.86
C ASP A 30 10.56 -6.09 14.45
N GLY A 31 10.23 -7.38 14.28
CA GLY A 31 9.10 -8.05 14.93
C GLY A 31 7.79 -8.14 14.13
N PRO A 32 6.84 -9.00 14.58
CA PRO A 32 5.52 -9.12 13.97
C PRO A 32 4.73 -7.83 14.16
N ARG A 33 4.18 -7.30 13.08
CA ARG A 33 3.42 -6.05 13.09
C ARG A 33 2.27 -6.14 12.10
N VAL A 34 1.12 -5.63 12.53
CA VAL A 34 -0.07 -5.49 11.70
C VAL A 34 -0.24 -4.00 11.40
N VAL A 35 -0.30 -3.64 10.12
CA VAL A 35 -0.55 -2.27 9.67
C VAL A 35 -1.96 -2.21 9.09
N VAL A 36 -2.73 -1.21 9.50
CA VAL A 36 -4.05 -0.94 8.92
C VAL A 36 -3.87 0.06 7.79
N LEU A 37 -4.27 -0.33 6.58
CA LEU A 37 -4.27 0.55 5.43
C LEU A 37 -5.67 1.11 5.22
N ASP A 38 -5.79 2.44 5.21
CA ASP A 38 -7.03 3.10 4.83
C ASP A 38 -7.18 3.06 3.31
N THR A 39 -8.16 2.29 2.84
CA THR A 39 -8.48 2.10 1.42
C THR A 39 -9.89 2.57 1.10
N GLU A 40 -10.18 2.81 -0.19
CA GLU A 40 -11.53 3.19 -0.66
C GLU A 40 -12.59 2.11 -0.40
N GLU A 41 -12.18 0.84 -0.29
CA GLU A 41 -13.06 -0.32 -0.07
C GLU A 41 -13.27 -0.63 1.42
N GLY A 42 -12.56 0.09 2.30
CA GLY A 42 -12.49 -0.17 3.74
C GLY A 42 -11.08 -0.50 4.22
N PRO A 43 -10.86 -0.66 5.53
CA PRO A 43 -9.53 -0.88 6.09
C PRO A 43 -9.00 -2.27 5.74
N TYR A 44 -7.76 -2.34 5.29
CA TYR A 44 -7.04 -3.60 5.08
C TYR A 44 -6.06 -3.84 6.22
N HIS A 45 -6.10 -5.02 6.84
CA HIS A 45 -5.15 -5.43 7.88
C HIS A 45 -4.02 -6.23 7.24
N VAL A 46 -2.83 -5.65 7.17
CA VAL A 46 -1.65 -6.25 6.55
C VAL A 46 -0.70 -6.74 7.63
N VAL A 47 -0.42 -8.04 7.62
CA VAL A 47 0.61 -8.66 8.46
C VAL A 47 1.96 -8.50 7.75
N VAL A 48 2.83 -7.63 8.27
CA VAL A 48 4.06 -7.26 7.55
C VAL A 48 5.10 -8.38 7.42
N PRO A 49 5.30 -9.34 8.36
CA PRO A 49 6.19 -10.47 8.08
C PRO A 49 5.72 -11.35 6.91
N GLU A 50 4.44 -11.27 6.53
CA GLU A 50 3.88 -11.99 5.38
C GLU A 50 4.03 -11.21 4.06
N VAL A 51 4.64 -10.02 4.06
CA VAL A 51 4.86 -9.22 2.84
C VAL A 51 6.16 -9.64 2.17
N ALA A 52 6.07 -10.17 0.95
CA ALA A 52 7.20 -10.51 0.10
C ALA A 52 7.76 -9.28 -0.63
N TYR A 53 6.90 -8.36 -1.07
CA TYR A 53 7.32 -7.12 -1.70
C TYR A 53 6.26 -6.02 -1.60
N LEU A 54 6.73 -4.77 -1.75
CA LEU A 54 5.90 -3.58 -1.85
C LEU A 54 6.30 -2.79 -3.11
N ARG A 55 5.31 -2.38 -3.91
CA ARG A 55 5.49 -1.47 -5.04
C ARG A 55 4.59 -0.24 -4.89
N ARG A 56 5.21 0.95 -4.95
CA ARG A 56 4.49 2.22 -5.05
C ARG A 56 4.30 2.61 -6.50
N PHE A 57 3.10 3.09 -6.80
CA PHE A 57 2.78 3.73 -8.06
C PHE A 57 2.59 5.22 -7.76
N SER A 58 3.33 6.08 -8.44
CA SER A 58 2.95 7.49 -8.54
C SER A 58 1.81 7.58 -9.54
N ARG A 59 0.62 8.03 -9.12
CA ARG A 59 -0.47 8.33 -10.07
C ARG A 59 0.11 9.31 -11.09
N ALA A 60 0.22 8.94 -12.36
CA ALA A 60 0.57 9.88 -13.40
C ALA A 60 -0.42 11.05 -13.31
N ALA A 61 0.09 12.28 -13.37
CA ALA A 61 -0.74 13.47 -13.28
C ALA A 61 -1.93 13.31 -14.23
N ARG A 62 -3.15 13.48 -13.71
CA ARG A 62 -4.35 13.51 -14.53
C ARG A 62 -4.20 14.75 -15.40
N VAL A 63 -3.79 14.59 -16.66
CA VAL A 63 -3.84 15.65 -17.67
C VAL A 63 -5.30 16.03 -17.82
N GLY A 64 -5.70 17.09 -17.11
CA GLY A 64 -6.99 17.72 -17.29
C GLY A 64 -6.92 18.55 -18.56
N PHE A 65 -7.66 18.14 -19.60
CA PHE A 65 -7.97 19.07 -20.67
C PHE A 65 -8.95 20.10 -20.10
N THR A 66 -8.46 21.26 -19.67
CA THR A 66 -9.35 22.41 -19.46
C THR A 66 -9.72 22.90 -20.86
N ALA A 67 -10.95 22.64 -21.29
CA ALA A 67 -11.48 23.32 -22.46
C ALA A 67 -11.59 24.81 -22.10
N ALA A 68 -10.92 25.65 -22.90
CA ALA A 68 -11.05 27.10 -22.85
C ALA A 68 -12.41 27.54 -23.38
#